data_AF-A0A6M0ARD8-F1
#
_entry.id   AF-A0A6M0ARD8-F1
#
_cell.length_a   1.000
_cell.length_b   1.000
_cell.length_c   1.000
_cell.angle_alpha   90.00
_cell.angle_beta   90.00
_cell.angle_gamma   90.00
#
_symmetry.space_group_name_H-M   'P 1'
#
loop_
_entity.id
_entity.type
_entity.pdbx_description
1 polymer ?
#
loop_
_entity_poly.entity_id
_entity_poly.type
_entity_poly.pdbx_seq_one_letter_code
_entity_poly.pdbx_strand_id
1 'polypeptide(L)'
;MANLIFFLVYAFPGFVLSANLENARHELNWGNTLYTDNPQTVIAIFVGYILIVIGFYSKSAEKFGKTITIKSYSDNVVIVFAILLLLFSCLSIQIYGSQYGGVMVALAKSHLIRSTTVESGNLVFFKNFMFFSFFASYLLAALVFFSNLKKGKFILFSLFLLSVVASWISATLTAGRIPFVRYIIGFYLVYVLKTGKFSFTFTLTFVSSAALFLIHGKTLFFSLSALPDGYVAVVERFRQSLDSGSNESFSIIELVENFVFPVHSLDAAFNNHYPMRLFLDIYYGVLSLIPERLTNMEFPETLSFENTANIIGSNEFAIPPGILAFGIYSMS
;
A
#
# COMPACT_ATOMS: atom_id res chain seq x y z
N MET A 1 1.23 -6.86 18.37
CA MET A 1 1.18 -6.66 16.91
C MET A 1 2.26 -5.70 16.42
N ALA A 2 2.44 -4.53 17.04
CA ALA A 2 3.49 -3.57 16.69
C ALA A 2 4.92 -4.17 16.63
N ASN A 3 5.32 -4.94 17.64
CA ASN A 3 6.65 -5.59 17.68
C ASN A 3 6.86 -6.57 16.52
N LEU A 4 5.83 -7.32 16.13
CA LEU A 4 5.88 -8.27 15.01
C LEU A 4 5.98 -7.53 13.68
N ILE A 5 5.22 -6.44 13.51
CA ILE A 5 5.30 -5.60 12.30
C ILE A 5 6.68 -4.98 12.19
N PHE A 6 7.24 -4.43 13.26
CA PHE A 6 8.58 -3.86 13.22
C PHE A 6 9.64 -4.90 12.85
N PHE A 7 9.57 -6.09 13.46
CA PHE A 7 10.46 -7.19 13.12
C PHE A 7 10.37 -7.55 11.63
N LEU A 8 9.16 -7.73 11.10
CA LEU A 8 8.94 -8.09 9.70
C LEU A 8 9.36 -7.01 8.70
N VAL A 9 9.32 -5.73 9.10
CA VAL A 9 9.59 -4.58 8.22
C VAL A 9 11.07 -4.18 8.24
N TYR A 10 11.76 -4.33 9.37
CA TYR A 10 13.15 -3.86 9.52
C TYR A 10 14.13 -4.99 9.82
N ALA A 11 13.89 -5.76 10.87
CA ALA A 11 14.87 -6.75 11.35
C ALA A 11 14.98 -7.98 10.44
N PHE A 12 13.85 -8.51 9.95
CA PHE A 12 13.84 -9.68 9.08
C PHE A 12 14.43 -9.39 7.69
N PRO A 13 14.05 -8.31 6.99
CA PRO A 13 14.70 -7.95 5.72
C PRO A 13 16.19 -7.66 5.90
N GLY A 14 16.58 -6.93 6.96
CA GLY A 14 17.99 -6.68 7.25
C GLY A 14 18.79 -7.96 7.49
N PHE A 15 18.24 -8.92 8.25
CA PHE A 15 18.88 -10.22 8.45
C PHE A 15 19.05 -10.99 7.14
N VAL A 16 18.00 -11.08 6.31
CA VAL A 16 18.06 -11.82 5.03
C VAL A 16 19.07 -11.20 4.07
N LEU A 17 19.14 -9.86 4.02
CA LEU A 17 20.13 -9.13 3.22
C LEU A 17 21.57 -9.43 3.69
N SER A 18 21.83 -9.38 5.00
CA SER A 18 23.16 -9.66 5.57
C SER A 18 23.58 -11.13 5.47
N ALA A 19 22.62 -12.06 5.48
CA ALA A 19 22.88 -13.50 5.39
C ALA A 19 23.23 -13.95 3.96
N ASN A 20 22.88 -13.16 2.95
CA ASN A 20 23.19 -13.44 1.55
C ASN A 20 24.37 -12.59 1.06
N LEU A 21 25.59 -13.03 1.38
CA LEU A 21 26.86 -12.35 1.05
C LEU A 21 27.06 -12.08 -0.46
N GLU A 22 26.43 -12.85 -1.35
CA GLU A 22 26.48 -12.62 -2.81
C GLU A 22 25.46 -11.58 -3.29
N ASN A 23 24.32 -11.42 -2.60
CA ASN A 23 23.25 -10.45 -2.93
C ASN A 23 23.23 -9.20 -2.01
N ALA A 24 24.17 -9.06 -1.07
CA ALA A 24 24.39 -7.81 -0.34
C ALA A 24 24.68 -6.62 -1.29
N ARG A 25 25.02 -6.94 -2.55
CA ARG A 25 25.05 -6.04 -3.71
C ARG A 25 23.67 -6.02 -4.38
N HIS A 26 22.79 -5.13 -3.93
CA HIS A 26 21.65 -4.77 -4.76
C HIS A 26 22.09 -3.67 -5.72
N GLU A 27 22.35 -4.04 -6.98
CA GLU A 27 22.18 -3.10 -8.09
C GLU A 27 20.69 -2.84 -8.20
N LEU A 28 20.25 -1.74 -7.59
CA LEU A 28 18.97 -1.16 -7.98
C LEU A 28 19.11 -0.74 -9.45
N ASN A 29 18.02 -0.82 -10.22
CA ASN A 29 17.99 -0.32 -11.60
C ASN A 29 18.76 1.02 -11.66
N TRP A 30 19.73 1.12 -12.57
CA TRP A 30 20.68 2.24 -12.75
C TRP A 30 21.95 2.28 -11.88
N GLY A 31 22.43 1.15 -11.34
CA GLY A 31 23.84 1.00 -10.94
C GLY A 31 24.22 1.61 -9.58
N ASN A 32 23.24 2.01 -8.76
CA ASN A 32 23.48 2.37 -7.37
C ASN A 32 23.56 1.11 -6.50
N THR A 33 24.65 0.97 -5.76
CA THR A 33 24.85 -0.11 -4.78
C THR A 33 24.64 0.44 -3.37
N LEU A 34 23.64 -0.08 -2.65
CA LEU A 34 23.39 0.28 -1.25
C LEU A 34 23.88 -0.84 -0.33
N TYR A 35 24.75 -0.48 0.62
CA TYR A 35 25.33 -1.43 1.56
C TYR A 35 24.43 -1.53 2.80
N THR A 36 23.87 -2.71 3.04
CA THR A 36 22.99 -2.97 4.20
C THR A 36 23.77 -3.25 5.49
N ASP A 37 25.10 -3.30 5.42
CA ASP A 37 26.00 -3.61 6.53
C ASP A 37 26.49 -2.38 7.32
N ASN A 38 25.93 -1.20 7.07
CA ASN A 38 26.31 0.01 7.81
C ASN A 38 25.96 -0.16 9.31
N PRO A 39 26.95 -0.05 10.23
CA PRO A 39 26.71 -0.17 11.67
C PRO A 39 25.65 0.81 12.19
N GLN A 40 25.55 2.00 11.60
CA GLN A 40 24.55 3.01 11.98
C GLN A 40 23.13 2.51 11.70
N THR A 41 22.91 1.89 10.54
CA THR A 41 21.63 1.30 10.13
C THR A 41 21.22 0.17 11.07
N VAL A 42 22.15 -0.74 11.42
CA VAL A 42 21.89 -1.84 12.36
C VAL A 42 21.54 -1.33 13.76
N ILE A 43 22.34 -0.37 14.27
CA ILE A 43 22.10 0.24 15.59
C ILE A 43 20.74 0.94 15.61
N ALA A 44 20.39 1.68 14.56
CA ALA A 44 19.11 2.38 14.47
C ALA A 44 17.91 1.41 14.45
N ILE A 45 18.00 0.28 13.73
CA ILE A 45 16.97 -0.76 13.77
C ILE A 45 16.83 -1.34 15.18
N PHE A 46 17.95 -1.64 15.85
CA PHE A 46 17.94 -2.21 17.20
C PHE A 46 17.39 -1.23 18.25
N VAL A 47 17.88 0.00 18.26
CA VAL A 47 17.39 1.06 19.16
C VAL A 47 15.92 1.36 18.88
N GLY A 48 15.52 1.44 17.60
CA GLY A 48 14.14 1.63 17.18
C GLY A 48 13.21 0.54 17.72
N TYR A 49 13.64 -0.72 17.67
CA TYR A 49 12.89 -1.83 18.26
C TYR A 49 12.69 -1.65 19.77
N ILE A 50 13.77 -1.35 20.51
CA ILE A 50 13.71 -1.13 21.96
C ILE A 50 12.76 0.03 22.29
N LEU A 51 12.84 1.14 21.56
CA LEU A 51 11.96 2.30 21.76
C LEU A 51 10.49 1.94 21.53
N ILE A 52 10.18 1.13 20.51
CA ILE A 52 8.80 0.65 20.26
C ILE A 52 8.32 -0.24 21.41
N VAL A 53 9.16 -1.16 21.88
CA VAL A 53 8.81 -2.05 23.01
C VAL A 53 8.56 -1.22 24.27
N ILE A 54 9.48 -0.33 24.63
CA ILE A 54 9.34 0.56 25.78
C ILE A 54 8.09 1.43 25.65
N GLY A 55 7.87 2.03 24.48
CA GLY A 55 6.70 2.86 24.20
C GLY A 55 5.39 2.10 24.35
N PHE A 56 5.31 0.89 23.78
CA PHE A 56 4.12 0.05 23.84
C PHE A 56 3.77 -0.39 25.26
N TYR A 57 4.78 -0.71 26.09
CA TYR A 57 4.58 -1.09 27.49
C TYR A 57 4.61 0.10 28.46
N SER A 58 4.70 1.33 27.97
CA SER A 58 4.72 2.52 28.83
C SER A 58 3.35 2.77 29.46
N LYS A 59 3.34 3.16 30.74
CA LYS A 59 2.11 3.55 31.45
C LYS A 59 1.37 4.71 30.77
N SER A 60 2.11 5.57 30.07
CA SER A 60 1.54 6.67 29.29
C SER A 60 0.72 6.16 28.10
N ALA A 61 1.27 5.23 27.32
CA ALA A 61 0.56 4.62 26.20
C ALA A 61 -0.68 3.84 26.67
N GLU A 62 -0.58 3.12 27.80
CA GLU A 62 -1.72 2.43 28.40
C GLU A 62 -2.83 3.43 28.82
N LYS A 63 -2.46 4.52 29.48
CA LYS A 63 -3.40 5.58 29.90
C LYS A 63 -4.07 6.25 28.70
N PHE A 64 -3.30 6.54 27.66
CA PHE A 64 -3.83 7.12 26.43
C PHE A 64 -4.77 6.15 25.72
N GLY A 65 -4.39 4.87 25.61
CA GLY A 65 -5.23 3.83 25.03
C GLY A 65 -6.57 3.66 25.75
N LYS A 66 -6.58 3.75 27.09
CA LYS A 66 -7.82 3.72 27.90
C LYS A 66 -8.73 4.94 27.68
N THR A 67 -8.19 6.04 27.18
CA THR A 67 -8.95 7.27 26.89
C THR A 67 -9.70 7.16 25.56
N ILE A 68 -9.22 6.33 24.63
CA ILE A 68 -9.87 6.11 23.32
C ILE A 68 -11.06 5.15 23.52
N THR A 69 -12.25 5.70 23.71
CA THR A 69 -13.48 4.90 23.73
C THR A 69 -14.03 4.70 22.32
N ILE A 70 -13.99 3.48 21.81
CA ILE A 70 -14.69 3.11 20.57
C ILE A 70 -16.17 2.97 20.90
N LYS A 71 -16.98 3.97 20.53
CA LYS A 71 -18.44 3.89 20.65
C LYS A 71 -18.99 2.96 19.57
N SER A 72 -19.85 2.02 19.97
CA SER A 72 -20.61 1.22 19.02
C SER A 72 -21.74 2.06 18.45
N TYR A 73 -21.84 2.09 17.13
CA TYR A 73 -22.97 2.68 16.41
C TYR A 73 -23.94 1.59 15.97
N SER A 74 -25.19 1.98 15.73
CA SER A 74 -26.21 1.05 15.24
C SER A 74 -25.90 0.59 13.81
N ASP A 75 -26.29 -0.64 13.48
CA ASP A 75 -26.05 -1.24 12.17
C ASP A 75 -26.58 -0.36 11.02
N ASN A 76 -27.72 0.33 11.22
CA ASN A 76 -28.30 1.24 10.22
C ASN A 76 -27.37 2.41 9.88
N VAL A 77 -26.70 3.00 10.87
CA VAL A 77 -25.75 4.09 10.65
C VAL A 77 -24.54 3.57 9.87
N VAL A 78 -24.06 2.36 10.21
CA VAL A 78 -22.95 1.72 9.50
C VAL A 78 -23.33 1.41 8.05
N ILE A 79 -24.55 0.92 7.80
CA ILE A 79 -25.06 0.66 6.45
C ILE A 79 -25.09 1.93 5.62
N VAL A 80 -25.70 3.01 6.13
CA VAL A 80 -25.79 4.30 5.43
C VAL A 80 -24.40 4.83 5.12
N PHE A 81 -23.50 4.78 6.11
CA PHE A 81 -22.12 5.24 5.93
C PHE A 81 -21.37 4.42 4.87
N ALA A 82 -21.49 3.09 4.88
CA ALA A 82 -20.87 2.23 3.88
C ALA A 82 -21.42 2.49 2.46
N ILE A 83 -22.72 2.76 2.32
CA ILE A 83 -23.33 3.13 1.04
C ILE A 83 -22.78 4.48 0.56
N LEU A 84 -22.68 5.48 1.44
CA LEU A 84 -22.12 6.78 1.07
C LEU A 84 -20.65 6.67 0.61
N LEU A 85 -19.83 5.89 1.33
CA LEU A 85 -18.45 5.61 0.93
C LEU A 85 -18.37 4.92 -0.43
N LEU A 86 -19.22 3.92 -0.67
CA LEU A 86 -19.27 3.21 -1.95
C LEU A 86 -19.69 4.14 -3.09
N LEU A 87 -20.75 4.93 -2.91
CA LEU A 87 -21.21 5.89 -3.91
C LEU A 87 -20.14 6.92 -4.23
N PHE A 88 -19.51 7.50 -3.21
CA PHE A 88 -18.44 8.49 -3.39
C PHE A 88 -17.22 7.89 -4.10
N SER A 89 -16.88 6.64 -3.77
CA SER A 89 -15.82 5.89 -4.45
C SER A 89 -16.16 5.65 -5.92
N CYS A 90 -17.38 5.23 -6.26
CA CYS A 90 -17.80 4.98 -7.64
C CYS A 90 -17.80 6.27 -8.46
N LEU A 91 -18.28 7.39 -7.89
CA LEU A 91 -18.19 8.71 -8.52
C LEU A 91 -16.74 9.11 -8.77
N SER A 92 -15.86 8.89 -7.79
CA SER A 92 -14.43 9.20 -7.91
C SER A 92 -13.74 8.37 -8.99
N ILE A 93 -14.07 7.07 -9.08
CA ILE A 93 -13.59 6.17 -10.16
C ILE A 93 -14.05 6.69 -11.53
N GLN A 94 -15.32 7.10 -11.65
CA GLN A 94 -15.86 7.61 -12.90
C GLN A 94 -15.21 8.93 -13.32
N ILE A 95 -15.04 9.87 -12.38
CA ILE A 95 -14.40 11.17 -12.63
C ILE A 95 -12.94 10.95 -13.05
N TYR A 96 -12.18 10.15 -12.30
CA TYR A 96 -10.80 9.80 -12.63
C TYR A 96 -10.69 9.10 -14.00
N GLY A 97 -11.56 8.13 -14.26
CA GLY A 97 -11.58 7.41 -15.54
C GLY A 97 -11.92 8.31 -16.72
N SER A 98 -12.85 9.25 -16.55
CA SER A 98 -13.27 10.17 -17.62
C SER A 98 -12.13 11.04 -18.15
N GLN A 99 -11.15 11.38 -17.30
CA GLN A 99 -9.95 12.13 -17.69
C GLN A 99 -9.11 11.41 -18.76
N TYR A 100 -9.16 10.08 -18.80
CA TYR A 100 -8.37 9.26 -19.73
C TYR A 100 -9.23 8.66 -20.86
N GLY A 101 -10.44 9.18 -21.08
CA GLY A 101 -11.37 8.68 -22.10
C GLY A 101 -12.30 7.55 -21.61
N GLY A 102 -12.42 7.36 -20.30
CA GLY A 102 -13.32 6.39 -19.66
C GLY A 102 -12.59 5.35 -18.81
N VAL A 103 -13.31 4.68 -17.90
CA VAL A 103 -12.74 3.73 -16.94
C VAL A 103 -12.02 2.57 -17.64
N MET A 104 -12.56 2.05 -18.75
CA MET A 104 -11.94 0.95 -19.49
C MET A 104 -10.61 1.36 -20.12
N VAL A 105 -10.53 2.56 -20.70
CA VAL A 105 -9.29 3.09 -21.28
C VAL A 105 -8.26 3.38 -20.19
N ALA A 106 -8.71 3.93 -19.05
CA ALA A 106 -7.86 4.17 -17.89
C ALA A 106 -7.30 2.86 -17.30
N LEU A 107 -8.09 1.78 -17.28
CA LEU A 107 -7.64 0.44 -16.86
C LEU A 107 -6.58 -0.11 -17.82
N ALA A 108 -6.83 -0.03 -19.13
CA ALA A 108 -5.88 -0.48 -20.15
C ALA A 108 -4.55 0.27 -20.12
N LYS A 109 -4.59 1.57 -19.81
CA LYS A 109 -3.41 2.43 -19.71
C LYS A 109 -2.88 2.59 -18.28
N SER A 110 -3.40 1.85 -17.31
CA SER A 110 -3.10 2.05 -15.88
C SER A 110 -1.61 1.99 -15.55
N HIS A 111 -0.86 1.08 -16.18
CA HIS A 111 0.59 0.98 -16.04
C HIS A 111 1.32 2.21 -16.61
N LEU A 112 0.90 2.69 -17.79
CA LEU A 112 1.47 3.87 -18.46
C LEU A 112 1.17 5.19 -17.73
N ILE A 113 -0.02 5.27 -17.13
CA ILE A 113 -0.42 6.41 -16.28
C ILE A 113 0.45 6.42 -15.01
N ARG A 114 0.73 5.25 -14.45
CA ARG A 114 1.57 5.13 -13.26
C ARG A 114 3.04 5.48 -13.54
N SER A 115 3.58 5.13 -14.71
CA SER A 115 4.94 5.49 -15.13
C SER A 115 5.10 6.93 -15.59
N THR A 116 4.09 7.79 -15.38
CA THR A 116 4.07 9.21 -15.81
C THR A 116 4.26 9.45 -17.31
N THR A 117 4.14 8.39 -18.12
CA THR A 117 4.27 8.45 -19.58
C THR A 117 3.05 9.10 -20.24
N VAL A 118 1.93 9.19 -19.49
CA VAL A 118 0.72 9.91 -19.89
C VAL A 118 0.60 11.16 -19.01
N GLU A 119 0.37 12.31 -19.62
CA GLU A 119 0.20 13.58 -18.89
C GLU A 119 -0.89 13.48 -17.81
N SER A 120 -0.53 13.91 -16.59
CA SER A 120 -1.45 13.97 -15.46
C SER A 120 -2.41 15.15 -15.62
N GLY A 121 -3.70 14.86 -15.77
CA GLY A 121 -4.75 15.88 -15.80
C GLY A 121 -5.23 16.33 -14.41
N ASN A 122 -6.14 17.30 -14.40
CA ASN A 122 -6.52 18.08 -13.22
C ASN A 122 -7.31 17.30 -12.17
N LEU A 123 -7.83 16.11 -12.53
CA LEU A 123 -8.74 15.32 -11.70
C LEU A 123 -8.03 14.15 -11.02
N VAL A 124 -6.69 14.09 -11.08
CA VAL A 124 -5.88 13.06 -10.40
C VAL A 124 -6.11 13.05 -8.89
N PHE A 125 -6.53 14.16 -8.29
CA PHE A 125 -6.94 14.23 -6.89
C PHE A 125 -8.01 13.18 -6.51
N PHE A 126 -8.97 12.91 -7.40
CA PHE A 126 -10.04 11.93 -7.15
C PHE A 126 -9.52 10.49 -7.01
N LYS A 127 -8.29 10.22 -7.44
CA LYS A 127 -7.61 8.93 -7.23
C LYS A 127 -7.57 8.54 -5.75
N ASN A 128 -7.41 9.51 -4.84
CA ASN A 128 -7.33 9.28 -3.39
C ASN A 128 -8.62 8.71 -2.81
N PHE A 129 -9.77 9.11 -3.35
CA PHE A 129 -11.09 8.71 -2.84
C PHE A 129 -11.60 7.39 -3.42
N MET A 130 -10.99 6.87 -4.48
CA MET A 130 -11.34 5.56 -5.03
C MET A 130 -11.15 4.43 -4.01
N PHE A 131 -10.24 4.61 -3.04
CA PHE A 131 -10.00 3.64 -1.98
C PHE A 131 -11.11 3.61 -0.90
N PHE A 132 -12.10 4.51 -0.95
CA PHE A 132 -13.23 4.44 -0.02
C PHE A 132 -14.09 3.18 -0.23
N SER A 133 -14.05 2.61 -1.44
CA SER A 133 -14.60 1.27 -1.71
C SER A 133 -14.02 0.19 -0.79
N PHE A 134 -12.76 0.32 -0.36
CA PHE A 134 -12.13 -0.66 0.54
C PHE A 134 -12.84 -0.66 1.90
N PHE A 135 -12.95 0.52 2.49
CA PHE A 135 -13.64 0.70 3.77
C PHE A 135 -15.11 0.29 3.69
N ALA A 136 -15.80 0.66 2.61
CA ALA A 136 -17.17 0.22 2.37
C ALA A 136 -17.27 -1.32 2.36
N SER A 137 -16.36 -2.00 1.66
CA SER A 137 -16.36 -3.46 1.59
C SER A 137 -16.06 -4.14 2.92
N TYR A 138 -15.18 -3.57 3.75
CA TYR A 138 -14.89 -4.07 5.09
C TYR A 138 -16.10 -3.95 6.01
N LEU A 139 -16.77 -2.79 6.00
CA LEU A 139 -17.98 -2.56 6.79
C LEU A 139 -19.13 -3.46 6.33
N LEU A 140 -19.34 -3.59 5.02
CA LEU A 140 -20.37 -4.46 4.45
C LEU A 140 -20.10 -5.94 4.72
N ALA A 141 -18.84 -6.40 4.64
CA ALA A 141 -18.48 -7.75 5.05
C ALA A 141 -18.75 -7.98 6.53
N ALA A 142 -18.40 -7.02 7.39
CA ALA A 142 -18.68 -7.13 8.82
C ALA A 142 -20.19 -7.32 9.08
N LEU A 143 -21.02 -6.56 8.38
CA LEU A 143 -22.48 -6.68 8.46
C LEU A 143 -23.00 -8.00 7.88
N VAL A 144 -22.52 -8.43 6.72
CA VAL A 144 -22.99 -9.65 6.05
C VAL A 144 -22.65 -10.93 6.83
N PHE A 145 -21.41 -11.02 7.32
CA PHE A 145 -20.88 -12.25 7.91
C PHE A 145 -21.04 -12.32 9.43
N PHE A 146 -21.07 -11.18 10.13
CA PHE A 146 -21.09 -11.16 11.60
C PHE A 146 -22.31 -10.49 12.23
N SER A 147 -23.18 -9.81 11.47
CA SER A 147 -24.43 -9.29 12.04
C SER A 147 -25.55 -10.34 12.02
N ASN A 148 -26.49 -10.20 12.95
CA ASN A 148 -27.69 -11.04 13.04
C ASN A 148 -28.84 -10.52 12.17
N LEU A 149 -28.58 -9.59 11.23
CA LEU A 149 -29.60 -9.03 10.36
C LEU A 149 -30.12 -10.08 9.37
N LYS A 150 -31.37 -10.51 9.54
CA LYS A 150 -32.05 -11.46 8.64
C LYS A 150 -32.75 -10.76 7.47
N LYS A 151 -33.40 -9.62 7.72
CA LYS A 151 -34.10 -8.84 6.68
C LYS A 151 -33.09 -8.09 5.84
N GLY A 152 -33.24 -8.13 4.51
CA GLY A 152 -32.38 -7.40 3.58
C GLY A 152 -30.96 -7.96 3.43
N LYS A 153 -30.66 -9.15 3.98
CA LYS A 153 -29.32 -9.76 3.91
C LYS A 153 -28.85 -9.98 2.47
N PHE A 154 -29.76 -10.34 1.57
CA PHE A 154 -29.44 -10.45 0.13
C PHE A 154 -29.02 -9.11 -0.47
N ILE A 155 -29.72 -8.02 -0.15
CA ILE A 155 -29.37 -6.67 -0.64
C ILE A 155 -28.00 -6.26 -0.08
N LEU A 156 -27.75 -6.50 1.21
CA LEU A 156 -26.44 -6.24 1.81
C LEU A 156 -25.33 -7.06 1.16
N PHE A 157 -25.60 -8.32 0.82
CA PHE A 157 -24.66 -9.18 0.11
C PHE A 157 -24.38 -8.66 -1.31
N SER A 158 -25.39 -8.22 -2.05
CA SER A 158 -25.22 -7.60 -3.37
C SER A 158 -24.42 -6.29 -3.30
N LEU A 159 -24.69 -5.45 -2.31
CA LEU A 159 -23.91 -4.22 -2.05
C LEU A 159 -22.46 -4.55 -1.68
N PHE A 160 -22.25 -5.60 -0.87
CA PHE A 160 -20.93 -6.10 -0.56
C PHE A 160 -20.20 -6.53 -1.83
N LEU A 161 -20.81 -7.35 -2.69
CA LEU A 161 -20.19 -7.79 -3.94
C LEU A 161 -19.85 -6.60 -4.86
N LEU A 162 -20.75 -5.61 -4.96
CA LEU A 162 -20.50 -4.39 -5.71
C LEU A 162 -19.30 -3.62 -5.16
N SER A 163 -19.18 -3.52 -3.82
CA SER A 163 -18.03 -2.85 -3.19
C SER A 163 -16.70 -3.58 -3.40
N VAL A 164 -16.73 -4.92 -3.49
CA VAL A 164 -15.55 -5.72 -3.84
C VAL A 164 -15.11 -5.44 -5.27
N VAL A 165 -16.07 -5.42 -6.22
CA VAL A 165 -15.77 -5.08 -7.62
C VAL A 165 -15.21 -3.66 -7.74
N ALA A 166 -15.82 -2.68 -7.08
CA ALA A 166 -15.32 -1.30 -7.06
C ALA A 166 -13.90 -1.21 -6.47
N SER A 167 -13.62 -1.96 -5.40
CA SER A 167 -12.29 -2.03 -4.78
C SER A 167 -11.25 -2.62 -5.73
N TRP A 168 -11.60 -3.68 -6.45
CA TRP A 168 -10.71 -4.27 -7.45
C TRP A 168 -10.42 -3.30 -8.60
N ILE A 169 -11.44 -2.58 -9.10
CA ILE A 169 -11.26 -1.54 -10.11
C ILE A 169 -10.34 -0.44 -9.58
N SER A 170 -10.58 0.06 -8.36
CA SER A 170 -9.74 1.08 -7.73
C SER A 170 -8.28 0.64 -7.60
N ALA A 171 -8.05 -0.57 -7.10
CA ALA A 171 -6.70 -1.12 -6.95
C ALA A 171 -6.01 -1.26 -8.31
N THR A 172 -6.74 -1.75 -9.32
CA THR A 172 -6.24 -1.91 -10.69
C THR A 172 -5.89 -0.57 -11.36
N LEU A 173 -6.74 0.45 -11.21
CA LEU A 173 -6.50 1.78 -11.77
C LEU A 173 -5.23 2.45 -11.23
N THR A 174 -4.77 2.06 -10.05
CA THR A 174 -3.50 2.54 -9.49
C THR A 174 -2.27 1.74 -9.94
N ALA A 175 -2.49 0.63 -10.68
CA ALA A 175 -1.46 -0.29 -11.17
C ALA A 175 -0.41 -0.68 -10.11
N GLY A 176 -0.83 -0.79 -8.85
CA GLY A 176 0.02 -1.07 -7.70
C GLY A 176 -0.29 -2.44 -7.09
N ARG A 177 0.76 -3.21 -6.77
CA ARG A 177 0.63 -4.47 -6.02
C ARG A 177 0.17 -4.23 -4.57
N ILE A 178 0.71 -3.18 -3.95
CA ILE A 178 0.46 -2.82 -2.54
C ILE A 178 -1.03 -2.58 -2.25
N PRO A 179 -1.80 -1.82 -3.06
CA PRO A 179 -3.25 -1.69 -2.90
C PRO A 179 -4.00 -3.02 -2.76
N PHE A 180 -3.71 -4.02 -3.61
CA PHE A 180 -4.34 -5.35 -3.49
C PHE A 180 -3.95 -6.07 -2.20
N VAL A 181 -2.66 -6.04 -1.86
CA VAL A 181 -2.16 -6.65 -0.62
C VAL A 181 -2.80 -6.03 0.61
N ARG A 182 -2.86 -4.68 0.66
CA ARG A 182 -3.58 -3.94 1.72
C ARG A 182 -5.06 -4.32 1.75
N TYR A 183 -5.68 -4.44 0.57
CA TYR A 183 -7.08 -4.82 0.46
C TYR A 183 -7.38 -6.17 1.13
N ILE A 184 -6.59 -7.18 0.76
CA ILE A 184 -6.67 -8.56 1.25
C ILE A 184 -6.39 -8.60 2.77
N ILE A 185 -5.28 -8.01 3.21
CA ILE A 185 -4.90 -7.98 4.64
C ILE A 185 -5.97 -7.27 5.48
N GLY A 186 -6.64 -6.24 4.96
CA GLY A 186 -7.71 -5.55 5.68
C GLY A 186 -8.88 -6.48 6.06
N PHE A 187 -9.31 -7.40 5.19
CA PHE A 187 -10.32 -8.40 5.55
C PHE A 187 -9.83 -9.37 6.61
N TYR A 188 -8.55 -9.77 6.54
CA TYR A 188 -7.93 -10.59 7.56
C TYR A 188 -7.97 -9.90 8.94
N LEU A 189 -7.62 -8.61 8.98
CA LEU A 189 -7.69 -7.81 10.21
C LEU A 189 -9.12 -7.70 10.74
N VAL A 190 -10.12 -7.46 9.89
CA VAL A 190 -11.54 -7.41 10.29
C VAL A 190 -11.95 -8.72 10.95
N TYR A 191 -11.58 -9.87 10.36
CA TYR A 191 -11.87 -11.19 10.94
C TYR A 191 -11.24 -11.36 12.32
N VAL A 192 -9.93 -11.09 12.46
CA VAL A 192 -9.20 -11.26 13.72
C VAL A 192 -9.77 -10.34 14.81
N LEU A 193 -10.05 -9.08 14.46
CA LEU A 193 -10.62 -8.11 15.40
C LEU A 193 -12.03 -8.50 15.85
N LYS A 194 -12.86 -9.04 14.95
CA LYS A 194 -14.24 -9.41 15.28
C LYS A 194 -14.35 -10.72 16.05
N THR A 195 -13.50 -11.70 15.74
CA THR A 195 -13.55 -13.03 16.37
C THR A 195 -12.65 -13.14 17.60
N GLY A 196 -11.64 -12.28 17.72
CA GLY A 196 -10.60 -12.36 18.75
C GLY A 196 -9.71 -13.61 18.63
N LYS A 197 -9.84 -14.38 17.53
CA LYS A 197 -9.16 -15.66 17.35
C LYS A 197 -8.25 -15.61 16.14
N PHE A 198 -7.06 -16.19 16.31
CA PHE A 198 -6.17 -16.49 15.20
C PHE A 198 -6.60 -17.82 14.57
N SER A 199 -6.96 -17.81 13.29
CA SER A 199 -7.24 -19.02 12.51
C SER A 199 -6.10 -19.25 11.53
N PHE A 200 -5.38 -20.36 11.67
CA PHE A 200 -4.26 -20.69 10.78
C PHE A 200 -4.72 -20.86 9.34
N THR A 201 -5.83 -21.58 9.11
CA THR A 201 -6.40 -21.76 7.78
C THR A 201 -6.74 -20.43 7.12
N PHE A 202 -7.40 -19.53 7.87
CA PHE A 202 -7.76 -18.21 7.35
C PHE A 202 -6.50 -17.38 7.08
N THR A 203 -5.51 -17.42 7.97
CA THR A 203 -4.24 -16.72 7.79
C THR A 203 -3.53 -17.21 6.52
N LEU A 204 -3.45 -18.53 6.32
CA LEU A 204 -2.81 -19.12 5.16
C LEU A 204 -3.51 -18.71 3.86
N THR A 205 -4.84 -18.72 3.81
CA THR A 205 -5.59 -18.27 2.63
C THR A 205 -5.24 -16.82 2.26
N PHE A 206 -5.30 -15.90 3.23
CA PHE A 206 -5.06 -14.48 2.98
C PHE A 206 -3.60 -14.18 2.63
N VAL A 207 -2.64 -14.83 3.31
CA VAL A 207 -1.21 -14.69 3.02
C VAL A 207 -0.89 -15.26 1.64
N SER A 208 -1.38 -16.44 1.29
CA SER A 208 -1.16 -17.03 -0.03
C SER A 208 -1.78 -16.18 -1.14
N SER A 209 -2.99 -15.63 -0.94
CA SER A 209 -3.59 -14.70 -1.90
C SER A 209 -2.76 -13.43 -2.06
N ALA A 210 -2.27 -12.84 -0.96
CA ALA A 210 -1.40 -11.66 -1.03
C ALA A 210 -0.07 -11.95 -1.73
N ALA A 211 0.54 -13.11 -1.47
CA ALA A 211 1.78 -13.56 -2.11
C ALA A 211 1.60 -13.71 -3.62
N LEU A 212 0.50 -14.34 -4.09
CA LEU A 212 0.20 -14.46 -5.52
C LEU A 212 0.14 -13.09 -6.22
N PHE A 213 -0.46 -12.08 -5.59
CA PHE A 213 -0.50 -10.72 -6.13
C PHE A 213 0.86 -10.01 -6.09
N LEU A 214 1.71 -10.29 -5.10
CA LEU A 214 3.07 -9.74 -5.05
C LEU A 214 3.93 -10.27 -6.20
N ILE A 215 3.79 -11.57 -6.51
CA ILE A 215 4.56 -12.26 -7.56
C ILE A 215 4.01 -11.87 -8.95
N HIS A 216 2.73 -12.16 -9.22
CA HIS A 216 2.15 -12.05 -10.57
C HIS A 216 1.47 -10.72 -10.87
N GLY A 217 1.43 -9.79 -9.91
CA GLY A 217 0.71 -8.52 -10.08
C GLY A 217 1.22 -7.69 -11.25
N LYS A 218 2.54 -7.67 -11.52
CA LYS A 218 3.12 -6.98 -12.69
C LYS A 218 2.55 -7.54 -14.00
N THR A 219 2.58 -8.87 -14.14
CA THR A 219 2.06 -9.60 -15.30
C THR A 219 0.57 -9.35 -15.51
N LEU A 220 -0.20 -9.31 -14.42
CA LEU A 220 -1.62 -8.98 -14.45
C LEU A 220 -1.87 -7.53 -14.91
N PHE A 221 -1.11 -6.55 -14.43
CA PHE A 221 -1.29 -5.17 -14.89
C PHE A 221 -0.86 -4.97 -16.35
N PHE A 222 0.19 -5.66 -16.79
CA PHE A 222 0.62 -5.60 -18.18
C PHE A 222 -0.40 -6.23 -19.12
N SER A 223 -1.00 -7.37 -18.76
CA SER A 223 -1.99 -8.03 -19.60
C SER A 223 -3.26 -7.20 -19.82
N LEU A 224 -3.62 -6.33 -18.87
CA LEU A 224 -4.73 -5.40 -19.00
C LEU A 224 -4.56 -4.38 -20.13
N SER A 225 -3.34 -4.17 -20.65
CA SER A 225 -3.16 -3.32 -21.83
C SER A 225 -3.88 -3.86 -23.08
N ALA A 226 -4.18 -5.17 -23.12
CA ALA A 226 -4.98 -5.80 -24.17
C ALA A 226 -6.50 -5.77 -23.90
N LEU A 227 -6.96 -5.06 -22.86
CA LEU A 227 -8.38 -4.93 -22.55
C LEU A 227 -9.23 -4.34 -23.69
N PRO A 228 -8.73 -3.37 -24.51
CA PRO A 228 -9.47 -2.88 -25.67
C PRO A 228 -9.78 -3.96 -26.71
N ASP A 229 -8.93 -4.99 -26.81
CA ASP A 229 -9.06 -6.10 -27.75
C ASP A 229 -9.95 -7.25 -27.20
N GLY A 230 -10.51 -7.07 -26.00
CA GLY A 230 -11.41 -8.01 -25.34
C GLY A 230 -10.74 -8.96 -24.35
N TYR A 231 -11.55 -9.70 -23.60
CA TYR A 231 -11.08 -10.52 -22.48
C TYR A 231 -10.15 -11.67 -22.93
N VAL A 232 -10.35 -12.21 -24.14
CA VAL A 232 -9.52 -13.29 -24.69
C VAL A 232 -8.08 -12.82 -24.86
N ALA A 233 -7.89 -11.62 -25.42
CA ALA A 233 -6.57 -11.02 -25.61
C ALA A 233 -5.84 -10.76 -24.29
N VAL A 234 -6.57 -10.38 -23.23
CA VAL A 234 -6.01 -10.24 -21.88
C VAL A 234 -5.48 -11.58 -21.35
N VAL A 235 -6.24 -12.66 -21.51
CA VAL A 235 -5.82 -14.01 -21.07
C VAL A 235 -4.61 -14.51 -21.86
N GLU A 236 -4.62 -14.31 -23.18
CA GLU A 236 -3.52 -14.65 -24.09
C GLU A 236 -2.23 -13.94 -23.66
N ARG A 237 -2.31 -12.61 -23.46
CA ARG A 237 -1.16 -11.78 -23.06
C ARG A 237 -0.65 -12.13 -21.67
N PHE A 238 -1.54 -12.50 -20.76
CA PHE A 238 -1.16 -12.99 -19.44
C PHE A 238 -0.37 -14.31 -19.53
N ARG A 239 -0.83 -15.27 -20.33
CA ARG A 239 -0.13 -16.53 -20.57
C ARG A 239 1.24 -16.32 -21.21
N GLN A 240 1.30 -15.52 -22.28
CA GLN A 240 2.55 -15.19 -22.96
C GLN A 240 3.57 -14.54 -22.00
N SER A 241 3.11 -13.66 -21.11
CA SER A 241 3.95 -12.99 -20.12
C SER A 241 4.42 -13.89 -18.98
N LEU A 242 3.69 -14.99 -18.69
CA LEU A 242 4.14 -16.03 -17.77
C LEU A 242 5.19 -16.91 -18.43
N ASP A 243 4.96 -17.33 -19.68
CA ASP A 243 5.84 -18.23 -20.42
C ASP A 243 7.19 -17.57 -20.71
N SER A 244 7.20 -16.26 -21.02
CA SER A 244 8.42 -15.48 -21.25
C SER A 244 9.22 -15.15 -19.97
N GLY A 245 8.62 -15.30 -18.78
CA GLY A 245 9.29 -15.11 -17.48
C GLY A 245 9.66 -16.42 -16.77
N SER A 246 9.46 -17.58 -17.40
CA SER A 246 9.41 -18.90 -16.72
C SER A 246 10.76 -19.55 -16.38
N ASN A 247 11.90 -18.89 -16.61
CA ASN A 247 13.22 -19.44 -16.26
C ASN A 247 13.71 -19.10 -14.86
N GLU A 248 13.00 -18.25 -14.10
CA GLU A 248 13.33 -17.97 -12.69
C GLU A 248 12.37 -18.72 -11.78
N SER A 249 12.89 -19.77 -11.12
CA SER A 249 12.18 -20.50 -10.08
C SER A 249 11.77 -19.55 -8.95
N PHE A 250 10.55 -19.68 -8.43
CA PHE A 250 10.06 -18.93 -7.27
C PHE A 250 11.13 -18.89 -6.16
N SER A 251 11.73 -17.72 -5.97
CA SER A 251 12.71 -17.52 -4.92
C SER A 251 12.06 -16.81 -3.74
N ILE A 252 12.17 -17.40 -2.54
CA ILE A 252 11.79 -16.73 -1.29
C ILE A 252 12.55 -15.38 -1.18
N ILE A 253 13.74 -15.29 -1.77
CA ILE A 253 14.57 -14.09 -1.80
C ILE A 253 13.83 -12.95 -2.51
N GLU A 254 13.23 -13.18 -3.69
CA GLU A 254 12.44 -12.15 -4.40
C GLU A 254 11.26 -11.64 -3.56
N LEU A 255 10.62 -12.53 -2.79
CA LEU A 255 9.53 -12.12 -1.91
C LEU A 255 10.04 -11.21 -0.79
N VAL A 256 11.20 -11.54 -0.19
CA VAL A 256 11.83 -10.72 0.84
C VAL A 256 12.36 -9.39 0.27
N GLU A 257 12.86 -9.38 -0.96
CA GLU A 257 13.31 -8.17 -1.67
C GLU A 257 12.19 -7.12 -1.79
N ASN A 258 10.93 -7.51 -1.84
CA ASN A 258 9.83 -6.54 -1.83
C ASN A 258 9.68 -5.79 -0.49
N PHE A 259 10.35 -6.24 0.58
CA PHE A 259 10.31 -5.66 1.93
C PHE A 259 11.62 -4.97 2.35
N VAL A 260 12.62 -4.86 1.47
CA VAL A 260 13.95 -4.31 1.83
C VAL A 260 14.02 -2.78 1.79
N PHE A 261 13.07 -2.12 1.12
CA PHE A 261 13.06 -0.66 0.97
C PHE A 261 13.13 0.16 2.28
N PRO A 262 12.50 -0.22 3.40
CA PRO A 262 12.66 0.49 4.67
C PRO A 262 14.11 0.46 5.20
N VAL A 263 14.85 -0.62 4.94
CA VAL A 263 16.27 -0.74 5.32
C VAL A 263 17.14 0.11 4.40
N HIS A 264 16.91 0.06 3.08
CA HIS A 264 17.60 0.93 2.13
C HIS A 264 17.33 2.41 2.35
N SER A 265 16.09 2.77 2.71
CA SER A 265 15.72 4.15 3.05
C SER A 265 16.47 4.65 4.28
N LEU A 266 16.68 3.77 5.26
CA LEU A 266 17.41 4.08 6.48
C LEU A 266 18.90 4.30 6.21
N ASP A 267 19.51 3.46 5.39
CA ASP A 267 20.91 3.62 5.00
C ASP A 267 21.11 4.87 4.12
N ALA A 268 20.23 5.10 3.15
CA ALA A 268 20.23 6.29 2.31
C ALA A 268 20.06 7.57 3.14
N ALA A 269 19.28 7.54 4.22
CA ALA A 269 19.19 8.64 5.15
C ALA A 269 20.57 8.92 5.77
N PHE A 270 21.18 7.96 6.46
CA PHE A 270 22.46 8.21 7.13
C PHE A 270 23.61 8.68 6.22
N ASN A 271 23.60 8.29 4.94
CA ASN A 271 24.69 8.56 4.01
C ASN A 271 24.53 9.85 3.19
N ASN A 272 23.35 10.46 3.15
CA ASN A 272 23.09 11.66 2.35
C ASN A 272 22.85 12.90 3.23
N HIS A 273 23.08 14.08 2.65
CA HIS A 273 22.76 15.35 3.31
C HIS A 273 21.48 15.92 2.71
N TYR A 274 20.59 16.40 3.56
CA TYR A 274 19.30 16.95 3.16
C TYR A 274 18.87 18.04 4.15
N PRO A 275 18.02 18.98 3.72
CA PRO A 275 17.63 20.11 4.55
C PRO A 275 16.80 19.64 5.75
N MET A 276 17.05 20.21 6.93
CA MET A 276 16.26 19.92 8.13
C MET A 276 14.79 20.27 7.92
N ARG A 277 13.88 19.28 8.03
CA ARG A 277 12.44 19.47 7.79
C ARG A 277 11.60 19.53 9.05
N LEU A 278 12.12 19.17 10.22
CA LEU A 278 11.45 19.26 11.53
C LEU A 278 10.02 18.67 11.54
N PHE A 279 9.82 17.53 10.86
CA PHE A 279 8.51 16.87 10.73
C PHE A 279 7.43 17.70 10.01
N LEU A 280 7.81 18.78 9.30
CA LEU A 280 6.87 19.63 8.55
C LEU A 280 6.14 18.86 7.44
N ASP A 281 6.71 17.78 6.92
CA ASP A 281 6.08 16.87 5.97
C ASP A 281 4.72 16.32 6.43
N ILE A 282 4.48 16.20 7.74
CA ILE A 282 3.16 15.78 8.25
C ILE A 282 2.11 16.86 7.93
N TYR A 283 2.47 18.13 8.15
CA TYR A 283 1.60 19.26 7.87
C TYR A 283 1.45 19.48 6.36
N TYR A 284 2.53 19.36 5.59
CA TYR A 284 2.46 19.40 4.12
C TYR A 284 1.61 18.27 3.56
N GLY A 285 1.66 17.07 4.14
CA GLY A 285 0.78 15.96 3.75
C GLY A 285 -0.70 16.30 3.94
N VAL A 286 -1.07 17.01 5.01
CA VAL A 286 -2.45 17.47 5.22
C VAL A 286 -2.81 18.58 4.22
N LEU A 287 -1.92 19.53 3.98
CA LEU A 287 -2.14 20.62 3.03
C LEU A 287 -2.23 20.12 1.58
N SER A 288 -1.49 19.07 1.23
CA SER A 288 -1.53 18.41 -0.09
C SER A 288 -2.85 17.70 -0.39
N LEU A 289 -3.76 17.58 0.60
CA LEU A 289 -5.15 17.19 0.35
C LEU A 289 -5.91 18.27 -0.42
N ILE A 290 -5.38 19.49 -0.48
CA ILE A 290 -5.91 20.56 -1.32
C ILE A 290 -5.10 20.55 -2.62
N PRO A 291 -5.73 20.34 -3.78
CA PRO A 291 -5.04 20.42 -5.06
C PRO A 291 -4.30 21.75 -5.24
N GLU A 292 -3.02 21.70 -5.58
CA GLU A 292 -2.15 22.87 -5.82
C GLU A 292 -2.77 23.87 -6.81
N ARG A 293 -3.49 23.37 -7.81
CA ARG A 293 -4.17 24.20 -8.81
C ARG A 293 -5.35 25.01 -8.26
N LEU A 294 -5.89 24.65 -7.09
CA LEU A 294 -6.92 25.44 -6.40
C LEU A 294 -6.31 26.54 -5.52
N THR A 295 -5.08 26.33 -5.04
CA THR A 295 -4.39 27.26 -4.14
C THR A 295 -3.35 28.12 -4.85
N ASN A 296 -2.94 27.76 -6.07
CA ASN A 296 -1.78 28.31 -6.77
C ASN A 296 -0.51 28.34 -5.90
N MET A 297 -0.39 27.42 -4.94
CA MET A 297 0.79 27.25 -4.12
C MET A 297 1.54 26.02 -4.62
N GLU A 298 2.84 26.17 -4.88
CA GLU A 298 3.73 25.03 -5.10
C GLU A 298 4.11 24.45 -3.74
N PHE A 299 3.74 23.20 -3.49
CA PHE A 299 4.20 22.52 -2.28
C PHE A 299 5.63 21.99 -2.48
N PRO A 300 6.46 22.01 -1.42
CA PRO A 300 7.78 21.42 -1.49
C PRO A 300 7.68 19.91 -1.76
N GLU A 301 8.70 19.36 -2.42
CA GLU A 301 8.77 17.93 -2.70
C GLU A 301 8.66 17.13 -1.39
N THR A 302 7.98 15.99 -1.42
CA THR A 302 7.80 15.18 -0.21
C THR A 302 9.08 14.42 0.14
N LEU A 303 9.26 14.03 1.41
CA LEU A 303 10.33 13.10 1.79
C LEU A 303 10.34 11.78 1.01
N SER A 304 9.18 11.35 0.51
CA SER A 304 9.13 10.16 -0.35
C SER A 304 9.82 10.38 -1.70
N PHE A 305 9.84 11.62 -2.20
CA PHE A 305 10.51 11.98 -3.43
C PHE A 305 12.03 11.99 -3.23
N GLU A 306 12.51 12.73 -2.23
CA GLU A 306 13.93 12.78 -1.87
C GLU A 306 14.49 11.39 -1.56
N ASN A 307 13.75 10.58 -0.79
CA ASN A 307 14.15 9.21 -0.48
C ASN A 307 14.24 8.33 -1.74
N THR A 308 13.37 8.52 -2.72
CA THR A 308 13.45 7.75 -3.98
C THR A 308 14.67 8.15 -4.78
N ALA A 309 14.91 9.46 -4.91
CA ALA A 309 16.08 10.00 -5.60
C ALA A 309 17.38 9.48 -4.96
N ASN A 310 17.46 9.42 -3.63
CA ASN A 310 18.64 8.95 -2.91
C ASN A 310 18.86 7.44 -3.02
N ILE A 311 17.79 6.64 -3.17
CA ILE A 311 17.89 5.18 -3.29
C ILE A 311 18.17 4.76 -4.74
N ILE A 312 17.44 5.34 -5.71
CA ILE A 312 17.41 4.85 -7.11
C ILE A 312 18.05 5.83 -8.09
N GLY A 313 18.17 7.11 -7.74
CA GLY A 313 18.61 8.14 -8.68
C GLY A 313 17.56 8.50 -9.74
N SER A 314 16.30 8.08 -9.56
CA SER A 314 15.18 8.44 -10.44
C SER A 314 13.90 8.76 -9.67
N ASN A 315 12.97 9.45 -10.35
CA ASN A 315 11.71 9.92 -9.79
C ASN A 315 10.48 9.26 -10.44
N GLU A 316 10.65 8.11 -11.10
CA GLU A 316 9.58 7.42 -11.82
C GLU A 316 8.52 6.80 -10.90
N PHE A 317 8.85 6.59 -9.63
CA PHE A 317 7.94 6.14 -8.58
C PHE A 317 8.35 6.68 -7.21
N ALA A 318 7.50 6.50 -6.20
CA ALA A 318 7.75 6.99 -4.85
C ALA A 318 7.99 5.83 -3.88
N ILE A 319 9.17 5.81 -3.25
CA ILE A 319 9.53 4.95 -2.12
C ILE A 319 9.34 5.73 -0.82
N PRO A 320 8.36 5.37 0.02
CA PRO A 320 8.20 6.00 1.32
C PRO A 320 9.37 5.62 2.25
N PRO A 321 9.94 6.58 3.01
CA PRO A 321 11.14 6.37 3.83
C PRO A 321 10.95 5.38 5.01
N GLY A 322 9.72 5.07 5.40
CA GLY A 322 9.45 4.33 6.63
C GLY A 322 9.69 5.17 7.88
N ILE A 323 9.29 4.65 9.05
CA ILE A 323 9.27 5.40 10.32
C ILE A 323 10.67 5.84 10.78
N LEU A 324 11.68 4.95 10.70
CA LEU A 324 13.02 5.27 11.19
C LEU A 324 13.73 6.29 10.30
N ALA A 325 13.74 6.05 8.98
CA ALA A 325 14.37 6.99 8.06
C ALA A 325 13.64 8.33 8.05
N PHE A 326 12.30 8.34 8.14
CA PHE A 326 11.52 9.58 8.30
C PHE A 326 11.97 10.41 9.51
N GLY A 327 12.28 9.76 10.64
CA GLY A 327 12.82 10.44 11.82
C GLY A 327 14.17 11.10 11.55
N ILE A 328 15.07 10.40 10.86
CA ILE A 328 16.41 10.92 10.52
C ILE A 328 16.30 12.04 9.48
N TYR A 329 15.55 11.82 8.41
CA TYR A 329 15.23 12.84 7.40
C TYR A 329 14.65 14.12 8.00
N SER A 330 13.85 13.99 9.07
CA SER A 330 13.25 15.14 9.75
C SER A 330 14.23 15.89 10.67
N MET A 331 15.31 15.25 11.12
CA MET A 331 16.22 15.74 12.16
C MET A 331 17.64 16.06 11.68
N SER A 332 17.97 15.77 10.43
CA SER A 332 19.29 16.01 9.81
C SER A 332 19.65 17.47 9.61
#